data_AF-A0A524C8J3-F1
#
_entry.id   AF-A0A524C8J3-F1
#
_cell.length_a   1.000
_cell.length_b   1.000
_cell.length_c   1.000
_cell.angle_alpha   90.00
_cell.angle_beta   90.00
_cell.angle_gamma   90.00
#
_symmetry.space_group_name_H-M   'P 1'
#
loop_
_entity.id
_entity.type
_entity.pdbx_description
1 polymer ?
#
loop_
_entity_poly.entity_id
_entity_poly.type
_entity_poly.pdbx_seq_one_letter_code
_entity_poly.pdbx_strand_id
1 'polypeptide(L)'
;MLHKISTIGTIYNKKKLLINKVNYIIYTKNGLEMSENSKRLLKFKVIVAGAKNSGKTSLIRRYATGKFHSDLLSTIGVDFETKKVEVEGEKILLNIWDFAGEKKFRILLPSYVSGASGALILYDITNNESLIDLHDWMKVITSVPNSPKTKLLLEAKSDLENLREVSKKEGKR
;
A
#
# COMPACT_ATOMS: atom_id res chain seq x y z
N MET A 1 -13.04 16.26 5.68
CA MET A 1 -12.53 16.11 7.06
C MET A 1 -12.41 14.60 7.31
N LEU A 2 -11.25 13.98 7.04
CA LEU A 2 -11.07 12.53 7.21
C LEU A 2 -10.15 12.25 8.41
N HIS A 3 -10.77 11.82 9.51
CA HIS A 3 -10.09 11.44 10.75
C HIS A 3 -9.88 9.91 10.80
N LYS A 4 -8.61 9.51 10.99
CA LYS A 4 -8.11 8.23 11.52
C LYS A 4 -8.28 6.96 10.66
N ILE A 5 -7.16 6.53 10.06
CA ILE A 5 -6.86 5.11 9.78
C ILE A 5 -6.12 4.57 11.02
N SER A 6 -6.53 3.41 11.53
CA SER A 6 -5.89 2.75 12.68
C SER A 6 -5.15 1.49 12.24
N THR A 7 -3.83 1.47 12.43
CA THR A 7 -2.98 0.31 12.17
C THR A 7 -2.84 -0.55 13.44
N ILE A 8 -2.86 -1.88 13.30
CA ILE A 8 -2.58 -2.84 14.37
C ILE A 8 -1.15 -3.36 14.31
N GLY A 9 -0.64 -3.65 15.50
CA GLY A 9 0.74 -3.41 15.89
C GLY A 9 1.78 -4.39 15.34
N THR A 10 2.93 -3.82 14.99
CA THR A 10 4.26 -4.37 15.23
C THR A 10 5.18 -3.17 15.50
N ILE A 11 6.11 -3.30 16.45
CA ILE A 11 6.91 -2.21 17.00
C ILE A 11 7.77 -1.56 15.91
N TYR A 12 7.39 -0.35 15.49
CA TYR A 12 8.18 0.55 14.64
C TYR A 12 7.87 2.00 15.05
N ASN A 13 8.88 2.87 14.96
CA ASN A 13 8.76 4.27 15.35
C ASN A 13 7.69 5.00 14.51
N LYS A 14 6.77 5.68 15.20
CA LYS A 14 5.63 6.38 14.62
C LYS A 14 6.07 7.75 14.11
N LYS A 15 6.06 7.98 12.80
CA LYS A 15 6.21 9.34 12.23
C LYS A 15 4.99 9.71 11.39
N LYS A 16 4.38 10.84 11.73
CA LYS A 16 3.18 11.39 11.08
C LYS A 16 3.64 12.29 9.92
N LEU A 17 3.36 11.90 8.68
CA LEU A 17 3.51 12.80 7.53
C LEU A 17 2.13 13.30 7.08
N LEU A 18 2.05 14.60 6.82
CA LEU A 18 0.87 15.25 6.24
C LEU A 18 1.09 15.33 4.73
N ILE A 19 0.33 14.54 3.95
CA ILE A 19 0.29 14.67 2.48
C ILE A 19 -1.18 14.86 2.10
N ASN A 20 -1.51 16.00 1.48
CA ASN A 20 -2.82 16.28 0.88
C ASN A 20 -4.05 15.97 1.76
N LYS A 21 -4.02 16.36 3.04
CA LYS A 21 -5.11 16.21 4.03
C LYS A 21 -5.54 14.76 4.34
N VAL A 22 -4.75 13.76 3.95
CA VAL A 22 -4.98 12.34 4.30
C VAL A 22 -3.82 11.86 5.21
N ASN A 23 -4.16 11.23 6.34
CA ASN A 23 -3.16 10.73 7.28
C ASN A 23 -2.60 9.39 6.79
N TYR A 24 -1.32 9.34 6.42
CA TYR A 24 -0.60 8.09 6.15
C TYR A 24 0.37 7.80 7.31
N ILE A 25 0.40 6.54 7.77
CA ILE A 25 1.38 6.05 8.76
C ILE A 25 2.36 5.15 8.01
N ILE A 26 3.63 5.54 7.97
CA ILE A 26 4.72 4.74 7.39
C ILE A 26 5.66 4.35 8.53
N TYR A 27 6.09 3.09 8.54
CA TYR A 27 7.05 2.56 9.50
C TYR A 27 8.42 2.39 8.83
N THR A 28 9.48 2.94 9.43
CA THR A 28 10.88 2.80 8.98
C THR A 28 11.73 2.17 10.09
N LYS A 29 12.84 1.51 9.71
CA LYS A 29 13.82 0.93 10.64
C LYS A 29 14.91 1.97 10.94
N ASN A 30 15.29 2.10 12.21
CA ASN A 30 16.26 3.07 12.72
C ASN A 30 17.65 2.98 12.05
N GLY A 31 18.24 4.15 11.81
CA GLY A 31 19.67 4.44 11.99
C GLY A 31 20.66 3.89 10.96
N LEU A 32 20.90 4.64 9.89
CA LEU A 32 22.18 4.64 9.17
C LEU A 32 22.64 6.10 9.09
N GLU A 33 23.60 6.49 9.93
CA GLU A 33 24.34 7.74 9.71
C GLU A 33 25.20 7.55 8.45
N MET A 34 25.00 8.40 7.45
CA MET A 34 25.78 8.39 6.21
C MET A 34 26.70 9.62 6.17
N SER A 35 27.99 9.36 5.94
CA SER A 35 29.01 10.39 5.73
C SER A 35 28.77 11.16 4.42
N GLU A 36 29.15 12.45 4.43
CA GLU A 36 29.11 13.34 3.26
C GLU A 36 30.12 12.90 2.20
N ASN A 37 29.71 12.02 1.28
CA ASN A 37 30.04 12.18 -0.14
C ASN A 37 29.25 11.18 -1.00
N SER A 38 28.48 11.72 -1.97
CA SER A 38 27.49 11.06 -2.84
C SER A 38 26.13 10.80 -2.16
N LYS A 39 25.18 11.75 -2.26
CA LYS A 39 23.76 11.49 -1.90
C LYS A 39 23.20 10.37 -2.80
N ARG A 40 23.27 9.12 -2.33
CA ARG A 40 22.76 7.95 -3.05
C ARG A 40 21.23 8.02 -3.10
N LEU A 41 20.66 7.92 -4.30
CA LEU A 41 19.21 7.78 -4.47
C LEU A 41 18.78 6.41 -3.96
N LEU A 42 18.06 6.38 -2.84
CA LEU A 42 17.51 5.15 -2.28
C LEU A 42 16.35 4.66 -3.15
N LYS A 43 16.27 3.36 -3.46
CA LYS A 43 15.20 2.77 -4.26
C LYS A 43 14.38 1.80 -3.42
N PHE A 44 13.08 1.99 -3.36
CA PHE A 44 12.16 1.11 -2.64
C PHE A 44 11.13 0.53 -3.59
N LYS A 45 11.03 -0.81 -3.60
CA LYS A 45 10.00 -1.53 -4.35
C LYS A 45 8.82 -1.78 -3.43
N VAL A 46 7.62 -1.33 -3.81
CA VAL A 46 6.39 -1.55 -3.05
C VAL A 46 5.38 -2.24 -3.94
N ILE A 47 4.78 -3.32 -3.43
CA ILE A 47 3.67 -4.00 -4.10
C ILE A 47 2.35 -3.53 -3.50
N VAL A 48 1.33 -3.37 -4.34
CA VAL A 48 -0.03 -3.03 -3.92
C VAL A 48 -0.97 -4.15 -4.33
N ALA A 49 -1.59 -4.79 -3.35
CA ALA A 49 -2.41 -5.99 -3.52
C ALA A 49 -3.78 -5.85 -2.83
N GLY A 50 -4.76 -6.64 -3.24
CA GLY A 50 -6.14 -6.57 -2.74
C GLY A 50 -7.16 -6.87 -3.83
N ALA A 51 -8.42 -7.10 -3.44
CA ALA A 51 -9.50 -7.52 -4.33
C ALA A 51 -9.73 -6.58 -5.54
N LYS A 52 -10.36 -7.08 -6.60
CA LYS A 52 -10.79 -6.23 -7.73
C LYS A 52 -11.67 -5.08 -7.20
N ASN A 53 -11.52 -3.88 -7.77
CA ASN A 53 -12.27 -2.67 -7.39
C ASN A 53 -12.07 -2.17 -5.94
N SER A 54 -11.06 -2.67 -5.22
CA SER A 54 -10.71 -2.19 -3.88
C SER A 54 -10.04 -0.81 -3.83
N GLY A 55 -9.88 -0.14 -4.99
CA GLY A 55 -9.30 1.22 -5.05
C GLY A 55 -7.77 1.31 -5.14
N LYS A 56 -7.06 0.21 -5.43
CA LYS A 56 -5.58 0.19 -5.58
C LYS A 56 -5.07 1.20 -6.61
N THR A 57 -5.53 1.10 -7.85
CA THR A 57 -5.13 1.98 -8.94
C THR A 57 -5.51 3.44 -8.64
N SER A 58 -6.69 3.68 -8.08
CA SER A 58 -7.14 5.00 -7.65
C SER A 58 -6.21 5.61 -6.59
N LEU A 59 -5.80 4.82 -5.59
CA LEU A 59 -4.86 5.26 -4.55
C LEU A 59 -3.51 5.63 -5.16
N ILE A 60 -2.96 4.76 -6.01
CA ILE A 60 -1.63 4.96 -6.61
C ILE A 60 -1.64 6.19 -7.52
N ARG A 61 -2.63 6.32 -8.41
CA ARG A 61 -2.74 7.47 -9.32
C ARG A 61 -3.00 8.76 -8.56
N ARG A 62 -3.83 8.73 -7.50
CA ARG A 62 -4.04 9.90 -6.63
C ARG A 62 -2.77 10.32 -5.92
N TYR A 63 -1.98 9.37 -5.44
CA TYR A 63 -0.69 9.65 -4.82
C TYR A 63 0.32 10.22 -5.83
N ALA A 64 0.37 9.67 -7.04
CA ALA A 64 1.31 10.09 -8.08
C ALA A 64 0.99 11.50 -8.63
N THR A 65 -0.29 11.77 -8.91
CA THR A 65 -0.75 12.95 -9.67
C THR A 65 -1.44 14.02 -8.82
N GLY A 66 -1.88 13.68 -7.60
CA GLY A 66 -2.73 14.55 -6.79
C GLY A 66 -4.19 14.63 -7.27
N LYS A 67 -4.58 13.90 -8.32
CA LYS A 67 -5.94 13.91 -8.92
C LYS A 67 -6.66 12.59 -8.70
N PHE A 68 -7.98 12.66 -8.55
CA PHE A 68 -8.84 11.48 -8.47
C PHE A 68 -9.54 11.32 -9.82
N HIS A 69 -9.57 10.09 -10.33
CA HIS A 69 -10.24 9.71 -11.56
C HIS A 69 -11.26 8.62 -11.21
N SER A 70 -12.54 8.90 -11.45
CA SER A 70 -13.62 7.93 -11.25
C SER A 70 -13.60 6.81 -12.29
N ASP A 71 -13.14 7.13 -13.50
CA ASP A 71 -13.33 6.29 -14.68
C ASP A 71 -12.11 5.41 -14.95
N LEU A 72 -11.60 4.76 -13.89
CA LEU A 72 -10.45 3.87 -14.02
C LEU A 72 -10.89 2.49 -14.50
N LEU A 73 -10.28 2.03 -15.58
CA LEU A 73 -10.42 0.66 -16.05
C LEU A 73 -9.73 -0.32 -15.08
N SER A 74 -10.17 -1.57 -15.10
CA SER A 74 -9.53 -2.63 -14.31
C SER A 74 -8.10 -2.88 -14.77
N THR A 75 -7.15 -2.91 -13.83
CA THR A 75 -5.76 -3.34 -14.11
C THR A 75 -5.73 -4.79 -14.61
N ILE A 76 -5.05 -5.03 -15.72
CA ILE A 76 -4.83 -6.36 -16.30
C ILE A 76 -3.41 -6.80 -15.91
N GLY A 77 -3.29 -7.91 -15.17
CA GLY A 77 -1.98 -8.40 -14.71
C GLY A 77 -1.32 -7.46 -13.69
N VAL A 78 -0.47 -6.54 -14.16
CA VAL A 78 0.25 -5.59 -13.31
C VAL A 78 0.44 -4.25 -14.05
N ASP A 79 0.38 -3.14 -13.32
CA ASP A 79 0.80 -1.81 -13.78
C ASP A 79 1.92 -1.28 -12.86
N PHE A 80 2.68 -0.30 -13.33
CA PHE A 80 3.87 0.20 -12.64
C PHE A 80 3.91 1.73 -12.62
N GLU A 81 4.19 2.29 -11.44
CA GLU A 81 4.30 3.73 -11.23
C GLU A 81 5.58 4.06 -10.46
N THR A 82 6.29 5.12 -10.87
CA THR A 82 7.51 5.58 -10.18
C THR A 82 7.32 6.98 -9.63
N LYS A 83 7.58 7.17 -8.34
CA LYS A 83 7.52 8.46 -7.68
C LYS A 83 8.81 8.79 -6.97
N LYS A 84 9.41 9.94 -7.28
CA LYS A 84 10.47 10.54 -6.47
C LYS A 84 9.84 11.23 -5.26
N VAL A 85 10.34 10.92 -4.07
CA VAL A 85 9.92 11.55 -2.81
C VAL A 85 11.13 11.89 -1.97
N GLU A 86 10.96 12.86 -1.08
CA GLU A 86 11.97 13.24 -0.09
C GLU A 86 11.41 12.97 1.30
N VAL A 87 12.13 12.17 2.09
CA VAL A 87 11.74 11.80 3.45
C VAL A 87 12.95 12.05 4.33
N GLU A 88 12.82 12.94 5.31
CA GLU A 88 13.90 13.26 6.26
C GLU A 88 15.20 13.75 5.58
N GLY A 89 15.06 14.46 4.46
CA GLY A 89 16.20 14.94 3.67
C GLY A 89 16.80 13.90 2.71
N GLU A 90 16.33 12.65 2.77
CA GLU A 90 16.75 11.57 1.88
C GLU A 90 15.89 11.51 0.62
N LYS A 91 16.55 11.48 -0.54
CA LYS A 91 15.89 11.31 -1.84
C LYS A 91 15.62 9.84 -2.08
N ILE A 92 14.35 9.52 -2.29
CA ILE A 92 13.84 8.17 -2.49
C ILE A 92 13.16 8.06 -3.85
N LEU A 93 13.44 6.98 -4.58
CA LEU A 93 12.69 6.52 -5.73
C LEU A 93 11.77 5.38 -5.30
N LEU A 94 10.48 5.66 -5.22
CA LEU A 94 9.45 4.70 -4.89
C LEU A 94 8.91 4.06 -6.18
N ASN A 95 9.16 2.77 -6.32
CA ASN A 95 8.73 1.93 -7.43
C ASN A 95 7.51 1.12 -6.98
N ILE A 96 6.33 1.52 -7.44
CA ILE A 96 5.04 0.98 -7.00
C ILE A 96 4.52 0.02 -8.07
N TRP A 97 4.22 -1.21 -7.67
CA TRP A 97 3.63 -2.23 -8.53
C TRP A 97 2.14 -2.38 -8.17
N ASP A 98 1.26 -1.88 -9.05
CA ASP A 98 -0.19 -2.04 -8.95
C ASP A 98 -0.61 -3.41 -9.46
N PHE A 99 -0.95 -4.33 -8.56
CA PHE A 99 -1.30 -5.69 -8.96
C PHE A 99 -2.79 -5.82 -9.25
N ALA A 100 -3.16 -6.52 -10.33
CA ALA A 100 -4.56 -6.75 -10.67
C ALA A 100 -5.29 -7.51 -9.56
N GLY A 101 -6.48 -7.04 -9.18
CA GLY A 101 -7.25 -7.64 -8.10
C GLY A 101 -8.07 -8.87 -8.49
N GLU A 102 -8.11 -9.24 -9.77
CA GLU A 102 -8.82 -10.44 -10.23
C GLU A 102 -8.09 -11.71 -9.80
N LYS A 103 -8.83 -12.68 -9.24
CA LYS A 103 -8.27 -13.92 -8.70
C LYS A 103 -7.42 -14.68 -9.73
N LYS A 104 -7.81 -14.66 -11.02
CA LYS A 104 -7.09 -15.32 -12.12
C LYS A 104 -5.66 -14.84 -12.31
N PHE A 105 -5.35 -13.58 -11.95
CA PHE A 105 -4.00 -13.04 -12.07
C PHE A 105 -3.13 -13.33 -10.86
N ARG A 106 -3.68 -13.80 -9.72
CA ARG A 106 -2.93 -14.04 -8.46
C ARG A 106 -1.71 -14.95 -8.63
N ILE A 107 -1.72 -15.85 -9.61
CA ILE A 107 -0.58 -16.72 -9.95
C ILE A 107 0.69 -15.92 -10.32
N LEU A 108 0.55 -14.68 -10.78
CA LEU A 108 1.66 -13.80 -11.12
C LEU A 108 2.26 -13.11 -9.89
N LEU A 109 1.54 -13.02 -8.78
CA LEU A 109 1.93 -12.22 -7.61
C LEU A 109 3.32 -12.58 -7.04
N PRO A 110 3.72 -13.87 -6.94
CA PRO A 110 5.01 -14.23 -6.36
C PRO A 110 6.22 -13.56 -7.02
N SER A 111 6.21 -13.40 -8.36
CA SER A 111 7.33 -12.78 -9.09
C SER A 111 7.46 -11.29 -8.76
N TYR A 112 6.35 -10.61 -8.45
CA TYR A 112 6.34 -9.20 -8.07
C TYR A 112 6.65 -8.99 -6.59
N VAL A 113 6.31 -9.93 -5.72
CA VAL A 113 6.65 -9.87 -4.29
C VAL A 113 8.16 -10.04 -4.06
N SER A 114 8.84 -10.84 -4.87
CA SER A 114 10.29 -11.04 -4.76
C SER A 114 11.05 -9.71 -4.84
N GLY A 115 11.92 -9.45 -3.86
CA GLY A 115 12.69 -8.22 -3.74
C GLY A 115 11.88 -6.96 -3.38
N ALA A 116 10.61 -7.10 -3.02
CA ALA A 116 9.82 -5.97 -2.53
C ALA A 116 10.31 -5.55 -1.13
N SER A 117 10.45 -4.23 -0.93
CA SER A 117 10.77 -3.62 0.36
C SER A 117 9.56 -3.51 1.27
N GLY A 118 8.36 -3.40 0.68
CA GLY A 118 7.10 -3.31 1.41
C GLY A 118 5.89 -3.78 0.60
N ALA A 119 4.79 -4.06 1.29
CA ALA A 119 3.49 -4.38 0.69
C ALA A 119 2.39 -3.50 1.27
N LEU A 120 1.55 -2.96 0.39
CA LEU A 120 0.27 -2.35 0.76
C LEU A 120 -0.84 -3.34 0.39
N ILE A 121 -1.66 -3.70 1.36
CA ILE A 121 -2.78 -4.63 1.19
C ILE A 121 -4.07 -3.84 1.44
N LEU A 122 -4.90 -3.69 0.42
CA LEU A 122 -6.09 -2.83 0.45
C LEU A 122 -7.36 -3.67 0.46
N TYR A 123 -8.31 -3.26 1.29
CA TYR A 123 -9.71 -3.68 1.19
C TYR A 123 -10.64 -2.48 1.10
N ASP A 124 -11.85 -2.72 0.60
CA ASP A 124 -12.91 -1.73 0.45
C ASP A 124 -13.88 -1.82 1.62
N ILE A 125 -14.11 -0.70 2.33
CA ILE A 125 -15.00 -0.71 3.50
C ILE A 125 -16.46 -0.99 3.14
N THR A 126 -16.84 -0.81 1.87
CA THR A 126 -18.20 -1.07 1.36
C THR A 126 -18.33 -2.46 0.74
N ASN A 127 -17.36 -3.35 0.97
CA ASN A 127 -17.39 -4.72 0.46
C ASN A 127 -16.70 -5.66 1.45
N ASN A 128 -17.50 -6.39 2.24
CA ASN A 128 -16.96 -7.32 3.23
C ASN A 128 -16.11 -8.46 2.63
N GLU A 129 -16.45 -8.96 1.42
CA GLU A 129 -15.66 -10.00 0.75
C GLU A 129 -14.23 -9.53 0.46
N SER A 130 -14.04 -8.23 0.23
CA SER A 130 -12.71 -7.67 -0.02
C SER A 130 -11.78 -7.75 1.21
N LEU A 131 -12.35 -7.72 2.43
CA LEU A 131 -11.61 -7.95 3.68
C LEU A 131 -11.29 -9.44 3.84
N ILE A 132 -12.27 -10.31 3.60
CA ILE A 132 -12.09 -11.77 3.71
C ILE A 132 -10.99 -12.25 2.75
N ASP A 133 -11.01 -11.75 1.52
CA ASP A 133 -10.04 -12.08 0.48
C ASP A 133 -8.59 -11.71 0.86
N LEU A 134 -8.37 -10.82 1.85
CA LEU A 134 -7.02 -10.42 2.27
C LEU A 134 -6.21 -11.57 2.83
N HIS A 135 -6.86 -12.57 3.45
CA HIS A 135 -6.17 -13.74 3.96
C HIS A 135 -5.42 -14.47 2.83
N ASP A 136 -6.05 -14.63 1.66
CA ASP A 136 -5.43 -15.24 0.49
C ASP A 136 -4.26 -14.39 -0.04
N TRP A 137 -4.45 -13.07 -0.12
CA TRP A 137 -3.38 -12.15 -0.54
C TRP A 137 -2.17 -12.26 0.38
N MET A 138 -2.40 -12.24 1.69
CA MET A 138 -1.36 -12.38 2.71
C MET A 138 -0.67 -13.74 2.63
N LYS A 139 -1.42 -14.83 2.45
CA LYS A 139 -0.86 -16.18 2.29
C LYS A 139 0.13 -16.24 1.11
N VAL A 140 -0.25 -15.71 -0.05
CA VAL A 140 0.64 -15.69 -1.22
C VAL A 140 1.84 -14.77 -1.02
N ILE A 141 1.65 -13.58 -0.43
CA ILE A 141 2.77 -12.66 -0.17
C ILE A 141 3.77 -13.29 0.80
N THR A 142 3.30 -13.92 1.87
CA THR A 142 4.14 -14.51 2.91
C THR A 142 4.81 -15.82 2.48
N SER A 143 4.24 -16.55 1.53
CA SER A 143 4.85 -17.77 1.00
C SER A 143 6.10 -17.52 0.15
N VAL A 144 6.34 -16.28 -0.29
CA VAL A 144 7.52 -15.93 -1.09
C VAL A 144 8.76 -15.84 -0.19
N PRO A 145 9.87 -16.54 -0.54
CA PRO A 145 11.13 -16.39 0.18
C PRO A 145 11.58 -14.92 0.20
N ASN A 146 12.03 -14.45 1.36
CA ASN A 146 12.42 -13.05 1.57
C ASN A 146 11.30 -12.03 1.24
N SER A 147 10.04 -12.41 1.45
CA SER A 147 8.89 -11.50 1.34
C SER A 147 9.08 -10.23 2.19
N PRO A 148 8.48 -9.09 1.79
CA PRO A 148 8.66 -7.82 2.48
C PRO A 148 8.27 -7.94 3.96
N LYS A 149 9.18 -7.53 4.86
CA LYS A 149 8.90 -7.53 6.31
C LYS A 149 7.83 -6.49 6.66
N THR A 150 7.85 -5.34 6.00
CA THR A 150 6.86 -4.28 6.19
C THR A 150 5.64 -4.54 5.32
N LYS A 151 4.49 -4.75 5.96
CA LYS A 151 3.19 -4.93 5.31
C LYS A 151 2.19 -3.98 5.97
N LEU A 152 1.45 -3.21 5.18
CA LEU A 152 0.46 -2.26 5.67
C LEU A 152 -0.92 -2.63 5.14
N LEU A 153 -1.85 -2.82 6.08
CA LEU A 153 -3.27 -2.96 5.78
C LEU A 153 -3.90 -1.57 5.64
N LEU A 154 -4.65 -1.36 4.56
CA LEU A 154 -5.28 -0.09 4.22
C LEU A 154 -6.78 -0.28 3.97
N GLU A 155 -7.60 0.56 4.61
CA GLU A 155 -9.01 0.71 4.29
C GLU A 155 -9.15 1.71 3.12
N ALA A 156 -9.82 1.31 2.05
CA ALA A 156 -10.17 2.18 0.94
C ALA A 156 -11.63 2.67 1.05
N LYS A 157 -11.95 3.72 0.29
CA LYS A 157 -13.29 4.33 0.22
C LYS A 157 -13.84 4.80 1.57
N SER A 158 -12.97 5.27 2.47
CA SER A 158 -13.36 5.78 3.79
C SER A 158 -14.33 6.98 3.75
N ASP A 159 -14.44 7.64 2.60
CA ASP A 159 -15.44 8.67 2.31
C ASP A 159 -16.87 8.11 2.22
N LEU A 160 -17.03 6.81 1.95
CA LEU A 160 -18.31 6.11 1.88
C LEU A 160 -18.70 5.46 3.22
N GLU A 161 -18.44 6.15 4.34
CA GLU A 161 -18.71 5.63 5.69
C GLU A 161 -20.19 5.24 5.89
N ASN A 162 -21.11 5.93 5.24
CA ASN A 162 -22.55 5.63 5.28
C ASN A 162 -22.91 4.29 4.60
N LEU A 163 -22.01 3.77 3.76
CA LEU A 163 -22.15 2.49 3.05
C LEU A 163 -21.19 1.43 3.62
N ARG A 164 -20.63 1.66 4.81
CA ARG A 164 -19.67 0.75 5.43
C ARG A 164 -20.33 -0.59 5.75
N GLU A 165 -19.77 -1.66 5.20
CA GLU A 165 -20.10 -3.05 5.51
C GLU A 165 -19.09 -3.66 6.49
N VAL A 166 -17.84 -3.20 6.45
CA VAL A 166 -16.76 -3.71 7.31
C VAL A 166 -16.64 -2.85 8.57
N SER A 167 -16.91 -3.41 9.74
CA SER A 167 -16.78 -2.65 10.98
C SER A 167 -15.31 -2.29 11.25
N LYS A 168 -15.09 -1.16 11.94
CA LYS A 168 -13.75 -0.73 12.37
C LYS A 168 -13.05 -1.71 13.30
N LYS A 169 -13.80 -2.64 13.91
CA LYS A 169 -13.25 -3.70 14.75
C LYS A 169 -12.76 -4.88 13.91
N GLU A 170 -13.44 -5.19 12.80
CA GLU A 170 -13.05 -6.24 11.87
C GLU A 170 -11.84 -5.85 11.04
N GLY A 171 -11.80 -4.63 10.50
CA GLY A 171 -10.64 -4.10 9.75
C GLY A 171 -9.34 -3.98 10.55
N LYS A 172 -9.41 -4.26 11.84
CA LYS A 172 -8.33 -4.22 12.81
C LYS A 172 -7.75 -5.61 13.12
N ARG A 173 -8.53 -6.68 12.93
CA ARG A 173 -8.08 -8.04 13.23
C ARG A 173 -7.11 -8.55 12.17
#